data_AF-A0A537HVD9-F1
#
_entry.id   AF-A0A537HVD9-F1
#
_cell.length_a   1.000
_cell.length_b   1.000
_cell.length_c   1.000
_cell.angle_alpha   90.00
_cell.angle_beta   90.00
_cell.angle_gamma   90.00
#
_symmetry.space_group_name_H-M   'P 1'
#
loop_
_entity.id
_entity.type
_entity.pdbx_description
1 polymer ?
#
loop_
_entity_poly.entity_id
_entity_poly.type
_entity_poly.pdbx_seq_one_letter_code
_entity_poly.pdbx_strand_id
1 'polypeptide(L)'
;MKANRFSTLAKGLVLASLIIYSCKKTDLGTNDSADAFGIVPSINATQEITTSQRLMDCSSDCINPAGPFVERSAMCSSSWGGPNSDFHTKTVTYVAYNTATDLVVKVTYVKSGKNTNASDLVSATVNGVVRSVPTLASGATAEFTFPLPTGWKKCDVLSIGIHQEGQNSPINMNCWYSLFEICAARCATTFEGDAISCGTEREAIYTLTAESDMSYIKMQGGLTNFTGANADIEFLEGGENLTYSQSTPGGSSNRIIKIQGSMSACERVRIRIRWNSTNTGGVITGSWSVKDANGVEIAPSVAGLTCE
;
A
#
# COMPACT_ATOMS: atom_id res chain seq x y z
N MET A 1 9.91 11.73 81.80
CA MET A 1 10.08 12.79 80.78
C MET A 1 9.09 12.51 79.65
N LYS A 2 7.95 13.19 79.68
CA LYS A 2 7.53 14.30 78.80
C LYS A 2 7.23 13.86 77.37
N ALA A 3 5.92 13.86 77.09
CA ALA A 3 5.26 13.75 75.80
C ALA A 3 5.73 14.81 74.80
N ASN A 4 5.55 14.53 73.51
CA ASN A 4 4.86 15.47 72.62
C ASN A 4 4.37 14.78 71.34
N ARG A 5 3.05 14.82 71.15
CA ARG A 5 2.39 14.72 69.85
C ARG A 5 2.68 15.99 69.07
N PHE A 6 2.89 15.91 67.77
CA PHE A 6 2.47 16.98 66.86
C PHE A 6 1.98 16.39 65.55
N SER A 7 0.71 16.66 65.27
CA SER A 7 0.04 16.42 64.01
C SER A 7 0.41 17.55 63.05
N THR A 8 0.64 17.26 61.77
CA THR A 8 0.39 18.24 60.72
C THR A 8 -0.01 17.52 59.44
N LEU A 9 -1.32 17.58 59.15
CA LEU A 9 -1.91 17.34 57.84
C LEU A 9 -1.31 18.36 56.86
N ALA A 10 -0.61 17.90 55.83
CA ALA A 10 -0.33 18.71 54.65
C ALA A 10 -1.09 18.11 53.45
N LYS A 11 -2.25 18.70 53.15
CA LYS A 11 -3.00 18.45 51.91
C LYS A 11 -2.23 19.11 50.77
N GLY A 12 -1.46 18.33 50.02
CA GLY A 12 -0.87 18.75 48.76
C GLY A 12 -1.93 18.71 47.65
N LEU A 13 -2.33 19.89 47.21
CA LEU A 13 -3.23 20.13 46.08
C LEU A 13 -2.58 19.61 44.78
N VAL A 14 -3.23 18.66 44.12
CA VAL A 14 -2.89 18.21 42.76
C VAL A 14 -3.42 19.26 41.77
N LEU A 15 -2.51 20.04 41.17
CA LEU A 15 -2.83 20.85 39.99
C LEU A 15 -2.33 20.09 38.75
N ALA A 16 -3.18 19.24 38.20
CA ALA A 16 -2.97 18.64 36.88
C ALA A 16 -3.45 19.64 35.83
N SER A 17 -2.53 20.41 35.26
CA SER A 17 -2.78 21.28 34.11
C SER A 17 -2.95 20.44 32.85
N LEU A 18 -4.18 20.04 32.54
CA LEU A 18 -4.55 19.48 31.24
C LEU A 18 -4.50 20.60 30.20
N ILE A 19 -3.38 20.75 29.51
CA ILE A 19 -3.29 21.52 28.27
C ILE A 19 -3.81 20.61 27.15
N ILE A 20 -5.10 20.71 26.84
CA ILE A 20 -5.67 20.12 25.64
C ILE A 20 -5.30 21.04 24.48
N TYR A 21 -4.19 20.75 23.79
CA TYR A 21 -3.95 21.31 22.46
C TYR A 21 -4.92 20.63 21.49
N SER A 22 -6.07 21.28 21.28
CA SER A 22 -7.05 20.86 20.28
C SER A 22 -6.53 21.23 18.90
N CYS A 23 -6.04 20.25 18.13
CA CYS A 23 -6.06 20.35 16.68
C CYS A 23 -7.52 20.29 16.25
N LYS A 24 -8.21 21.43 16.23
CA LYS A 24 -9.53 21.54 15.63
C LYS A 24 -9.42 21.16 14.16
N LYS A 25 -9.97 20.00 13.82
CA LYS A 25 -10.40 19.70 12.47
C LYS A 25 -11.65 20.55 12.24
N THR A 26 -11.59 21.49 11.31
CA THR A 26 -12.76 22.32 10.98
C THR A 26 -13.71 21.46 10.13
N ASP A 27 -14.66 20.81 10.79
CA ASP A 27 -15.84 20.25 10.12
C ASP A 27 -16.81 21.42 9.85
N LEU A 28 -16.98 21.77 8.58
CA LEU A 28 -17.97 22.74 8.13
C LEU A 28 -19.33 22.03 8.00
N GLY A 29 -20.12 22.10 9.08
CA GLY A 29 -21.53 21.71 9.10
C GLY A 29 -22.44 22.94 9.10
N THR A 30 -23.26 23.04 8.04
CA THR A 30 -24.64 23.55 7.95
C THR A 30 -25.05 24.79 8.76
N ASN A 31 -25.50 25.83 8.05
CA ASN A 31 -26.62 26.66 8.50
C ASN A 31 -27.54 26.96 7.32
N ASP A 32 -28.82 26.60 7.51
CA ASP A 32 -29.95 27.06 6.72
C ASP A 32 -30.28 28.53 7.03
N SER A 33 -30.86 29.17 6.01
CA SER A 33 -31.99 30.10 6.04
C SER A 33 -31.77 31.62 5.82
N ALA A 34 -32.41 32.06 4.74
CA ALA A 34 -33.28 33.24 4.56
C ALA A 34 -32.79 34.41 3.65
N ASP A 35 -33.30 34.35 2.41
CA ASP A 35 -33.97 35.38 1.61
C ASP A 35 -33.32 36.71 1.15
N ALA A 36 -33.41 36.86 -0.19
CA ALA A 36 -33.70 38.05 -0.99
C ALA A 36 -32.61 39.13 -1.21
N PHE A 37 -31.94 39.10 -2.38
CA PHE A 37 -32.23 39.95 -3.54
C PHE A 37 -31.20 39.67 -4.66
N GLY A 38 -31.67 39.64 -5.91
CA GLY A 38 -30.99 39.03 -7.04
C GLY A 38 -29.71 39.71 -7.52
N ILE A 39 -28.69 38.88 -7.76
CA ILE A 39 -27.64 39.05 -8.77
C ILE A 39 -27.32 37.64 -9.29
N VAL A 40 -27.34 37.45 -10.61
CA VAL A 40 -27.02 36.18 -11.28
C VAL A 40 -25.53 35.85 -11.08
N PRO A 41 -25.15 34.69 -10.49
CA PRO A 41 -23.76 34.25 -10.48
C PRO A 41 -23.51 33.24 -11.61
N SER A 42 -22.48 33.51 -12.40
CA SER A 42 -21.89 32.56 -13.33
C SER A 42 -21.46 31.29 -12.60
N ILE A 43 -21.89 30.14 -13.11
CA ILE A 43 -21.55 28.82 -12.61
C ILE A 43 -20.10 28.51 -13.00
N ASN A 44 -19.13 28.89 -12.16
CA ASN A 44 -17.84 28.21 -12.09
C ASN A 44 -17.87 27.33 -10.85
N ALA A 45 -18.52 26.18 -10.98
CA ALA A 45 -18.47 25.12 -9.98
C ALA A 45 -17.09 24.46 -10.06
N THR A 46 -16.13 24.94 -9.27
CA THR A 46 -14.98 24.12 -8.87
C THR A 46 -15.54 22.96 -8.05
N GLN A 47 -15.58 21.78 -8.65
CA GLN A 47 -15.88 20.54 -7.93
C GLN A 47 -14.85 20.37 -6.81
N GLU A 48 -15.29 20.49 -5.56
CA GLU A 48 -14.55 19.90 -4.45
C GLU A 48 -14.62 18.39 -4.63
N ILE A 49 -13.52 17.82 -5.13
CA ILE A 49 -13.29 16.38 -5.07
C ILE A 49 -13.05 16.07 -3.59
N THR A 50 -14.13 15.82 -2.86
CA THR A 50 -14.06 15.24 -1.51
C THR A 50 -13.63 13.79 -1.68
N THR A 51 -12.33 13.59 -1.86
CA THR A 51 -11.72 12.26 -1.84
C THR A 51 -12.04 11.68 -0.46
N SER A 52 -13.00 10.74 -0.41
CA SER A 52 -13.29 9.94 0.77
C SER A 52 -12.04 9.13 1.10
N GLN A 53 -11.16 9.70 1.92
CA GLN A 53 -9.95 9.04 2.35
C GLN A 53 -10.37 7.93 3.31
N ARG A 54 -10.35 6.68 2.81
CA ARG A 54 -10.49 5.47 3.64
C ARG A 54 -9.56 5.63 4.84
N LEU A 55 -10.13 5.54 6.04
CA LEU A 55 -9.35 5.57 7.27
C LEU A 55 -8.50 4.30 7.29
N MET A 56 -7.19 4.44 7.08
CA MET A 56 -6.28 3.29 7.09
C MET A 56 -6.14 2.75 8.52
N ASP A 57 -6.24 1.43 8.65
CA ASP A 57 -6.19 0.70 9.90
C ASP A 57 -4.98 -0.22 9.90
N CYS A 58 -4.02 0.07 10.77
CA CYS A 58 -2.79 -0.71 10.87
C CYS A 58 -3.03 -2.18 11.21
N SER A 59 -4.22 -2.57 11.68
CA SER A 59 -4.54 -3.96 12.05
C SER A 59 -4.88 -4.82 10.82
N SER A 60 -5.43 -4.20 9.78
CA SER A 60 -5.91 -4.87 8.56
C SER A 60 -5.13 -4.47 7.31
N ASP A 61 -4.57 -3.27 7.28
CA ASP A 61 -3.78 -2.76 6.17
C ASP A 61 -2.28 -3.06 6.33
N CYS A 62 -1.59 -3.14 5.19
CA CYS A 62 -0.15 -3.35 5.10
C CYS A 62 0.44 -2.47 3.99
N ILE A 63 1.76 -2.27 4.02
CA ILE A 63 2.51 -1.44 3.09
C ILE A 63 3.01 -2.29 1.94
N ASN A 64 2.71 -1.88 0.71
CA ASN A 64 3.42 -2.44 -0.45
C ASN A 64 4.87 -1.92 -0.44
N PRO A 65 5.91 -2.77 -0.44
CA PRO A 65 7.30 -2.30 -0.47
C PRO A 65 7.62 -1.49 -1.74
N ALA A 66 6.85 -1.66 -2.83
CA ALA A 66 6.96 -0.88 -4.06
C ALA A 66 6.08 0.39 -4.08
N GLY A 67 5.33 0.66 -3.01
CA GLY A 67 4.35 1.74 -2.91
C GLY A 67 2.98 1.39 -3.52
N PRO A 68 1.95 2.22 -3.28
CA PRO A 68 1.95 3.45 -2.47
C PRO A 68 2.11 3.17 -0.97
N PHE A 69 2.71 4.12 -0.23
CA PHE A 69 2.88 4.04 1.22
C PHE A 69 1.63 4.51 1.98
N VAL A 70 1.50 4.06 3.23
CA VAL A 70 0.44 4.52 4.13
C VAL A 70 0.87 5.81 4.83
N GLU A 71 0.39 6.94 4.31
CA GLU A 71 0.78 8.28 4.78
C GLU A 71 -0.15 8.83 5.87
N ARG A 72 0.44 9.56 6.82
CA ARG A 72 -0.24 10.42 7.78
C ARG A 72 0.27 11.84 7.64
N SER A 73 -0.63 12.81 7.56
CA SER A 73 -0.27 14.22 7.41
C SER A 73 -0.97 15.11 8.44
N ALA A 74 -0.31 16.19 8.86
CA ALA A 74 -0.96 17.30 9.54
C ALA A 74 -0.28 18.64 9.19
N MET A 75 -0.94 19.74 9.58
CA MET A 75 -0.50 21.11 9.31
C MET A 75 -0.68 21.97 10.56
N CYS A 76 0.24 22.91 10.79
CA CYS A 76 0.12 23.98 11.78
C CYS A 76 0.57 25.31 11.16
N SER A 77 -0.06 26.42 11.55
CA SER A 77 0.32 27.76 11.08
C SER A 77 0.39 28.77 12.23
N SER A 78 1.22 29.79 12.05
CA SER A 78 1.37 30.91 12.97
C SER A 78 1.49 32.21 12.17
N SER A 79 0.79 33.25 12.62
CA SER A 79 0.79 34.56 11.95
C SER A 79 1.29 35.65 12.89
N TRP A 80 1.94 36.67 12.32
CA TRP A 80 2.43 37.84 13.04
C TRP A 80 2.37 39.10 12.18
N GLY A 81 2.58 40.25 12.83
CA GLY A 81 2.29 41.57 12.26
C GLY A 81 0.92 42.09 12.71
N GLY A 82 0.75 43.41 12.69
CA GLY A 82 -0.49 44.11 12.99
C GLY A 82 -1.15 44.76 11.76
N PRO A 83 -2.28 45.47 11.95
CA PRO A 83 -3.11 46.03 10.87
C PRO A 83 -2.38 47.01 9.94
N ASN A 84 -1.33 47.65 10.44
CA ASN A 84 -0.54 48.66 9.74
C ASN A 84 0.88 48.18 9.36
N SER A 85 1.20 46.92 9.61
CA SER A 85 2.46 46.28 9.19
C SER A 85 2.15 45.14 8.23
N ASP A 86 3.12 44.74 7.42
CA ASP A 86 2.92 43.63 6.49
C ASP A 86 2.55 42.36 7.26
N PHE A 87 1.37 41.82 6.98
CA PHE A 87 0.90 40.58 7.58
C PHE A 87 1.76 39.41 7.10
N HIS A 88 2.22 38.58 8.03
CA HIS A 88 3.04 37.42 7.73
C HIS A 88 2.42 36.16 8.32
N THR A 89 2.51 35.07 7.59
CA THR A 89 2.14 33.73 8.07
C THR A 89 3.26 32.76 7.77
N LYS A 90 3.50 31.85 8.69
CA LYS A 90 4.29 30.65 8.46
C LYS A 90 3.45 29.41 8.69
N THR A 91 3.67 28.41 7.87
CA THR A 91 2.92 27.16 7.85
C THR A 91 3.91 26.02 7.75
N VAL A 92 3.75 25.05 8.64
CA VAL A 92 4.49 23.80 8.64
C VAL A 92 3.51 22.68 8.36
N THR A 93 3.77 21.92 7.31
CA THR A 93 3.05 20.69 6.97
C THR A 93 4.01 19.53 7.13
N TYR A 94 3.53 18.39 7.61
CA TYR A 94 4.30 17.16 7.55
C TYR A 94 3.52 16.01 6.92
N VAL A 95 4.27 15.06 6.37
CA VAL A 95 3.81 13.74 5.93
C VAL A 95 4.74 12.69 6.53
N ALA A 96 4.19 11.65 7.14
CA ALA A 96 4.95 10.54 7.71
C ALA A 96 4.44 9.20 7.16
N TYR A 97 5.37 8.27 6.89
CA TYR A 97 5.09 6.89 6.52
C TYR A 97 6.24 5.97 6.94
N ASN A 98 5.99 4.68 7.17
CA ASN A 98 7.07 3.71 7.39
C ASN A 98 7.39 2.86 6.15
N THR A 99 8.63 2.41 6.08
CA THR A 99 9.12 1.34 5.20
C THR A 99 9.29 0.07 6.04
N ALA A 100 9.99 -0.93 5.50
CA ALA A 100 10.34 -2.15 6.23
C ALA A 100 11.28 -1.86 7.41
N THR A 101 12.13 -0.84 7.26
CA THR A 101 13.27 -0.58 8.13
C THR A 101 13.23 0.79 8.77
N ASP A 102 12.49 1.74 8.21
CA ASP A 102 12.56 3.13 8.62
C ASP A 102 11.18 3.79 8.73
N LEU A 103 11.06 4.80 9.59
CA LEU A 103 10.04 5.83 9.52
C LEU A 103 10.59 7.04 8.76
N VAL A 104 9.92 7.45 7.70
CA VAL A 104 10.24 8.64 6.91
C VAL A 104 9.27 9.76 7.29
N VAL A 105 9.82 10.93 7.61
CA VAL A 105 9.08 12.15 7.95
C VAL A 105 9.50 13.26 7.00
N LYS A 106 8.57 13.71 6.16
CA LYS A 106 8.74 14.84 5.24
C LYS A 106 8.10 16.08 5.83
N VAL A 107 8.84 17.16 5.94
CA VAL A 107 8.36 18.43 6.51
C VAL A 107 8.52 19.54 5.49
N THR A 108 7.39 20.17 5.14
CA THR A 108 7.35 21.32 4.25
C THR A 108 7.12 22.59 5.07
N TYR A 109 7.97 23.58 4.85
CA TYR A 109 7.85 24.89 5.48
C TYR A 109 7.47 25.93 4.41
N VAL A 110 6.43 26.72 4.67
CA VAL A 110 5.99 27.79 3.79
C VAL A 110 5.79 29.07 4.58
N LYS A 111 6.31 30.17 4.05
CA LYS A 111 6.08 31.52 4.57
C LYS A 111 5.42 32.40 3.52
N SER A 112 4.43 33.17 3.94
CA SER A 112 3.77 34.22 3.14
C SER A 112 3.94 35.62 3.74
N GLY A 113 3.69 36.66 2.94
CA GLY A 113 3.93 38.07 3.25
C GLY A 113 5.14 38.66 2.51
N LYS A 114 5.66 39.83 2.92
CA LYS A 114 6.73 40.54 2.17
C LYS A 114 8.05 39.79 2.00
N ASN A 115 8.42 38.95 2.96
CA ASN A 115 9.69 38.22 2.95
C ASN A 115 9.45 36.73 2.76
N THR A 116 9.02 36.33 1.56
CA THR A 116 8.79 34.93 1.18
C THR A 116 10.09 34.12 1.10
N ASN A 117 11.23 34.76 0.88
CA ASN A 117 12.55 34.10 0.79
C ASN A 117 13.19 33.78 2.16
N ALA A 118 12.38 33.56 3.20
CA ALA A 118 12.91 33.19 4.50
C ALA A 118 13.40 31.74 4.49
N SER A 119 14.38 31.48 5.35
CA SER A 119 14.88 30.15 5.63
C SER A 119 15.01 29.97 7.12
N ASP A 120 14.46 28.88 7.63
CA ASP A 120 14.38 28.62 9.06
C ASP A 120 14.95 27.22 9.38
N LEU A 121 15.28 27.00 10.66
CA LEU A 121 15.65 25.68 11.14
C LEU A 121 14.38 24.84 11.24
N VAL A 122 14.46 23.61 10.74
CA VAL A 122 13.41 22.60 10.89
C VAL A 122 14.02 21.33 11.44
N SER A 123 13.36 20.73 12.42
CA SER A 123 13.76 19.46 13.02
C SER A 123 12.57 18.54 13.22
N ALA A 124 12.85 17.25 13.15
CA ALA A 124 11.94 16.18 13.46
C ALA A 124 12.55 15.32 14.59
N THR A 125 11.69 14.91 15.52
CA THR A 125 12.03 14.07 16.65
C THR A 125 11.17 12.82 16.59
N VAL A 126 11.79 11.64 16.59
CA VAL A 126 11.08 10.37 16.64
C VAL A 126 11.67 9.55 17.79
N ASN A 127 10.82 9.17 18.75
CA ASN A 127 11.25 8.44 19.97
C ASN A 127 12.48 9.08 20.67
N GLY A 128 12.52 10.41 20.73
CA GLY A 128 13.60 11.16 21.37
C GLY A 128 14.87 11.35 20.52
N VAL A 129 14.97 10.72 19.35
CA VAL A 129 16.06 10.97 18.39
C VAL A 129 15.70 12.18 17.55
N VAL A 130 16.57 13.20 17.57
CA VAL A 130 16.36 14.46 16.84
C VAL A 130 17.21 14.48 15.57
N ARG A 131 16.61 14.88 14.45
CA ARG A 131 17.31 15.23 13.21
C ARG A 131 16.88 16.62 12.76
N SER A 132 17.82 17.42 12.25
CA SER A 132 17.56 18.81 11.88
C SER A 132 18.21 19.19 10.56
N VAL A 133 17.57 20.13 9.87
CA VAL A 133 18.14 20.89 8.77
C VAL A 133 18.25 22.33 9.26
N PRO A 134 19.47 22.90 9.34
CA PRO A 134 19.66 24.23 9.93
C PRO A 134 19.06 25.35 9.08
N THR A 135 18.82 25.11 7.80
CA THR A 135 18.33 26.12 6.86
C THR A 135 17.43 25.45 5.82
N LEU A 136 16.12 25.54 6.02
CA LEU A 136 15.10 25.11 5.05
C LEU A 136 14.41 26.35 4.47
N ALA A 137 14.56 26.56 3.16
CA ALA A 137 13.92 27.67 2.47
C ALA A 137 12.38 27.51 2.47
N SER A 138 11.66 28.63 2.51
CA SER A 138 10.22 28.66 2.29
C SER A 138 9.84 28.00 0.96
N GLY A 139 8.84 27.12 0.99
CA GLY A 139 8.41 26.28 -0.13
C GLY A 139 9.18 24.96 -0.25
N ALA A 140 10.28 24.76 0.47
CA ALA A 140 11.07 23.54 0.41
C ALA A 140 10.57 22.47 1.40
N THR A 141 10.94 21.22 1.11
CA THR A 141 10.64 20.05 1.93
C THR A 141 11.94 19.40 2.40
N ALA A 142 12.07 19.21 3.72
CA ALA A 142 13.11 18.38 4.32
C ALA A 142 12.60 16.96 4.51
N GLU A 143 13.44 15.95 4.27
CA GLU A 143 13.16 14.54 4.53
C GLU A 143 14.06 14.04 5.67
N PHE A 144 13.44 13.42 6.67
CA PHE A 144 14.10 12.84 7.83
C PHE A 144 13.77 11.35 7.93
N THR A 145 14.79 10.51 7.95
CA THR A 145 14.64 9.05 8.04
C THR A 145 15.11 8.54 9.39
N PHE A 146 14.28 7.76 10.08
CA PHE A 146 14.58 7.20 11.40
C PHE A 146 14.46 5.69 11.34
N PRO A 147 15.48 4.92 11.75
CA PRO A 147 15.36 3.46 11.78
C PRO A 147 14.25 3.04 12.74
N LEU A 148 13.47 2.05 12.35
CA LEU A 148 12.44 1.47 13.22
C LEU A 148 13.10 0.74 14.40
N PRO A 149 12.46 0.73 15.58
CA PRO A 149 12.97 -0.02 16.73
C PRO A 149 13.16 -1.51 16.39
N THR A 150 14.23 -2.12 16.92
CA THR A 150 14.43 -3.57 16.77
C THR A 150 13.25 -4.33 17.36
N GLY A 151 12.67 -5.24 16.58
CA GLY A 151 11.52 -6.03 17.00
C GLY A 151 10.19 -5.27 17.04
N TRP A 152 10.10 -4.15 16.31
CA TRP A 152 8.83 -3.46 16.08
C TRP A 152 7.77 -4.42 15.53
N LYS A 153 6.52 -4.15 15.87
CA LYS A 153 5.37 -4.93 15.47
C LYS A 153 4.37 -4.05 14.72
N LYS A 154 3.55 -4.71 13.90
CA LYS A 154 2.34 -4.10 13.32
C LYS A 154 1.55 -3.35 14.40
N CYS A 155 1.13 -2.13 14.09
CA CYS A 155 0.43 -1.20 14.98
C CYS A 155 1.23 -0.60 16.14
N ASP A 156 2.53 -0.85 16.28
CA ASP A 156 3.34 -0.11 17.24
C ASP A 156 3.24 1.39 16.96
N VAL A 157 3.07 2.19 18.02
CA VAL A 157 2.85 3.63 17.90
C VAL A 157 4.15 4.38 18.18
N LEU A 158 4.56 5.23 17.24
CA LEU A 158 5.70 6.13 17.37
C LEU A 158 5.22 7.55 17.64
N SER A 159 5.93 8.26 18.53
CA SER A 159 5.72 9.68 18.76
C SER A 159 6.61 10.48 17.80
N ILE A 160 6.00 11.43 17.09
CA ILE A 160 6.67 12.35 16.18
C ILE A 160 6.51 13.77 16.73
N GLY A 161 7.63 14.46 16.91
CA GLY A 161 7.68 15.89 17.21
C GLY A 161 8.27 16.65 16.03
N ILE A 162 7.62 17.72 15.57
CA ILE A 162 8.16 18.66 14.58
C ILE A 162 8.41 19.98 15.26
N HIS A 163 9.62 20.52 15.11
CA HIS A 163 10.00 21.80 15.65
C HIS A 163 10.59 22.68 14.55
N GLN A 164 9.99 23.85 14.34
CA GLN A 164 10.48 24.89 13.46
C GLN A 164 10.91 26.09 14.31
N GLU A 165 12.18 26.46 14.17
CA GLU A 165 12.79 27.61 14.83
C GLU A 165 13.28 28.64 13.82
N GLY A 166 13.07 29.91 14.13
CA GLY A 166 13.35 31.02 13.23
C GLY A 166 12.12 31.92 13.09
N GLN A 167 12.40 33.22 13.10
CA GLN A 167 11.46 34.32 12.93
C GLN A 167 10.19 34.21 13.81
N ASN A 168 10.15 34.99 14.90
CA ASN A 168 9.08 35.01 15.91
C ASN A 168 8.92 33.68 16.68
N SER A 169 7.73 33.43 17.23
CA SER A 169 7.42 32.26 18.05
C SER A 169 7.64 30.94 17.29
N PRO A 170 8.40 29.98 17.84
CA PRO A 170 8.58 28.67 17.22
C PRO A 170 7.26 27.91 17.00
N ILE A 171 7.20 27.09 15.95
CA ILE A 171 6.10 26.13 15.78
C ILE A 171 6.55 24.79 16.36
N ASN A 172 5.70 24.22 17.21
CA ASN A 172 5.87 22.89 17.78
C ASN A 172 4.64 22.05 17.43
N MET A 173 4.83 20.88 16.84
CA MET A 173 3.77 19.92 16.56
C MET A 173 4.14 18.59 17.18
N ASN A 174 3.19 17.94 17.83
CA ASN A 174 3.34 16.57 18.32
C ASN A 174 2.23 15.71 17.73
N CYS A 175 2.57 14.54 17.23
CA CYS A 175 1.63 13.60 16.65
C CYS A 175 2.07 12.15 16.89
N TRP A 176 1.16 11.23 16.59
CA TRP A 176 1.38 9.79 16.74
C TRP A 176 1.22 9.10 15.39
N TYR A 177 2.06 8.12 15.13
CA TYR A 177 2.02 7.30 13.92
C TYR A 177 2.00 5.82 14.28
N SER A 178 0.98 5.09 13.84
CA SER A 178 0.93 3.63 13.96
C SER A 178 1.69 2.99 12.81
N LEU A 179 2.62 2.08 13.11
CA LEU A 179 3.39 1.34 12.12
C LEU A 179 2.51 0.34 11.36
N PHE A 180 2.72 0.25 10.05
CA PHE A 180 2.08 -0.75 9.20
C PHE A 180 3.11 -1.80 8.82
N GLU A 181 2.70 -3.07 8.83
CA GLU A 181 3.58 -4.15 8.37
C GLU A 181 3.81 -4.06 6.86
N ILE A 182 4.93 -4.60 6.37
CA ILE A 182 5.08 -4.82 4.93
C ILE A 182 4.12 -5.94 4.53
N CYS A 183 3.34 -5.71 3.48
CA CYS A 183 2.54 -6.79 2.90
C CYS A 183 3.49 -7.93 2.57
N ALA A 184 3.19 -9.14 3.06
CA ALA A 184 3.82 -10.36 2.54
C ALA A 184 3.83 -10.24 1.01
N ALA A 185 4.98 -10.45 0.39
CA ALA A 185 5.22 -10.13 -1.02
C ALA A 185 3.99 -10.52 -1.83
N ARG A 186 3.29 -9.53 -2.39
CA ARG A 186 2.13 -9.80 -3.22
C ARG A 186 2.68 -10.43 -4.49
N CYS A 187 2.66 -11.76 -4.52
CA CYS A 187 2.73 -12.52 -5.74
C CYS A 187 1.71 -11.94 -6.73
N ALA A 188 2.09 -11.80 -8.00
CA ALA A 188 1.13 -11.45 -9.04
C ALA A 188 0.47 -12.72 -9.57
N THR A 189 -0.76 -12.60 -10.06
CA THR A 189 -1.35 -13.70 -10.82
C THR A 189 -0.62 -13.81 -12.15
N THR A 190 0.17 -14.87 -12.34
CA THR A 190 0.94 -15.12 -13.57
C THR A 190 0.63 -16.48 -14.13
N PHE A 191 0.64 -16.60 -15.46
CA PHE A 191 0.49 -17.87 -16.14
C PHE A 191 1.49 -17.94 -17.28
N GLU A 192 2.38 -18.93 -17.21
CA GLU A 192 3.52 -19.08 -18.10
C GLU A 192 3.60 -20.54 -18.57
N GLY A 193 4.26 -20.76 -19.71
CA GLY A 193 4.47 -22.10 -20.23
C GLY A 193 5.78 -22.21 -21.02
N ASP A 194 6.44 -23.34 -20.86
CA ASP A 194 7.73 -23.66 -21.47
C ASP A 194 7.64 -24.98 -22.25
N ALA A 195 8.13 -24.99 -23.49
CA ALA A 195 8.34 -26.22 -24.24
C ALA A 195 9.66 -26.86 -23.79
N ILE A 196 9.59 -28.12 -23.33
CA ILE A 196 10.77 -28.86 -22.85
C ILE A 196 11.29 -29.82 -23.92
N SER A 197 10.38 -30.51 -24.62
CA SER A 197 10.72 -31.42 -25.71
C SER A 197 9.68 -31.34 -26.83
N CYS A 198 10.15 -31.29 -28.08
CA CYS A 198 9.31 -31.26 -29.30
C CYS A 198 9.52 -32.47 -30.21
N GLY A 199 10.19 -33.51 -29.72
CA GLY A 199 10.37 -34.77 -30.45
C GLY A 199 9.08 -35.58 -30.58
N THR A 200 9.22 -36.88 -30.74
CA THR A 200 8.07 -37.80 -30.73
C THR A 200 7.45 -37.91 -29.35
N GLU A 201 8.23 -37.72 -28.29
CA GLU A 201 7.78 -37.57 -26.92
C GLU A 201 7.87 -36.08 -26.57
N ARG A 202 6.72 -35.41 -26.60
CA ARG A 202 6.59 -33.98 -26.36
C ARG A 202 6.38 -33.71 -24.88
N GLU A 203 6.99 -32.64 -24.40
CA GLU A 203 6.89 -32.21 -23.00
C GLU A 203 6.73 -30.70 -22.92
N ALA A 204 5.79 -30.26 -22.08
CA ALA A 204 5.61 -28.86 -21.72
C ALA A 204 5.43 -28.73 -20.21
N ILE A 205 5.88 -27.60 -19.66
CA ILE A 205 5.61 -27.22 -18.27
C ILE A 205 4.79 -25.94 -18.27
N TYR A 206 3.71 -25.92 -17.49
CA TYR A 206 2.93 -24.73 -17.23
C TYR A 206 3.05 -24.32 -15.76
N THR A 207 3.21 -23.02 -15.51
CA THR A 207 3.32 -22.46 -14.16
C THR A 207 2.22 -21.43 -13.95
N LEU A 208 1.43 -21.59 -12.89
CA LEU A 208 0.41 -20.64 -12.46
C LEU A 208 0.74 -20.17 -11.04
N THR A 209 0.77 -18.85 -10.83
CA THR A 209 0.86 -18.23 -9.49
C THR A 209 -0.42 -17.48 -9.20
N ALA A 210 -0.95 -17.56 -7.98
CA ALA A 210 -2.17 -16.89 -7.55
C ALA A 210 -1.86 -15.63 -6.72
N GLU A 211 -2.37 -14.44 -7.07
CA GLU A 211 -2.21 -13.23 -6.23
C GLU A 211 -3.02 -13.31 -4.92
N SER A 212 -4.18 -13.95 -4.96
CA SER A 212 -5.11 -14.05 -3.85
C SER A 212 -5.70 -15.45 -3.77
N ASP A 213 -6.42 -15.76 -2.68
CA ASP A 213 -7.18 -16.99 -2.60
C ASP A 213 -8.19 -17.06 -3.76
N MET A 214 -8.18 -18.18 -4.48
CA MET A 214 -9.08 -18.47 -5.58
C MET A 214 -9.87 -19.74 -5.26
N SER A 215 -11.16 -19.58 -5.00
CA SER A 215 -12.06 -20.70 -4.71
C SER A 215 -12.25 -21.63 -5.90
N TYR A 216 -12.03 -21.12 -7.12
CA TYR A 216 -12.06 -21.90 -8.34
C TYR A 216 -11.16 -21.30 -9.42
N ILE A 217 -10.32 -22.13 -10.01
CA ILE A 217 -9.61 -21.88 -11.26
C ILE A 217 -9.90 -22.98 -12.25
N LYS A 218 -9.79 -22.65 -13.53
CA LYS A 218 -9.81 -23.59 -14.66
C LYS A 218 -8.70 -23.23 -15.63
N MET A 219 -7.61 -23.99 -15.58
CA MET A 219 -6.58 -24.00 -16.60
C MET A 219 -6.98 -24.98 -17.71
N GLN A 220 -6.95 -24.53 -18.96
CA GLN A 220 -7.34 -25.37 -20.09
C GLN A 220 -6.54 -25.03 -21.33
N GLY A 221 -6.13 -26.05 -22.07
CA GLY A 221 -5.54 -25.91 -23.40
C GLY A 221 -5.55 -27.19 -24.21
N GLY A 222 -5.17 -27.05 -25.48
CA GLY A 222 -5.15 -28.14 -26.45
C GLY A 222 -3.74 -28.69 -26.66
N LEU A 223 -3.62 -30.01 -26.72
CA LEU A 223 -2.45 -30.70 -27.29
C LEU A 223 -2.76 -31.06 -28.73
N THR A 224 -1.79 -30.85 -29.62
CA THR A 224 -1.95 -31.10 -31.06
C THR A 224 -1.22 -32.37 -31.49
N ASN A 225 -1.72 -33.01 -32.57
CA ASN A 225 -1.06 -34.14 -33.23
C ASN A 225 -0.76 -35.30 -32.28
N PHE A 226 -1.67 -35.56 -31.35
CA PHE A 226 -1.55 -36.52 -30.27
C PHE A 226 -1.70 -37.95 -30.80
N THR A 227 -0.81 -38.84 -30.39
CA THR A 227 -0.86 -40.26 -30.74
C THR A 227 -0.77 -41.16 -29.50
N GLY A 228 -1.62 -42.18 -29.45
CA GLY A 228 -1.64 -43.14 -28.34
C GLY A 228 -2.65 -42.81 -27.25
N ALA A 229 -2.37 -43.32 -26.04
CA ALA A 229 -3.17 -43.14 -24.82
C ALA A 229 -3.04 -41.72 -24.27
N ASN A 230 -3.88 -41.36 -23.28
CA ASN A 230 -3.93 -40.02 -22.66
C ASN A 230 -2.56 -39.45 -22.25
N ALA A 231 -2.46 -38.12 -22.17
CA ALA A 231 -1.25 -37.44 -21.75
C ALA A 231 -0.91 -37.84 -20.31
N ASP A 232 0.37 -37.93 -20.00
CA ASP A 232 0.83 -38.04 -18.62
C ASP A 232 0.91 -36.63 -18.01
N ILE A 233 0.29 -36.45 -16.84
CA ILE A 233 0.18 -35.16 -16.15
C ILE A 233 0.72 -35.32 -14.74
N GLU A 234 1.73 -34.53 -14.40
CA GLU A 234 2.43 -34.56 -13.12
C GLU A 234 2.42 -33.15 -12.50
N PHE A 235 1.98 -33.04 -11.24
CA PHE A 235 2.16 -31.81 -10.46
C PHE A 235 3.56 -31.83 -9.84
N LEU A 236 4.44 -30.96 -10.34
CA LEU A 236 5.82 -30.81 -9.85
C LEU A 236 5.88 -30.00 -8.56
N GLU A 237 4.89 -29.12 -8.35
CA GLU A 237 4.78 -28.22 -7.21
C GLU A 237 3.33 -27.78 -7.04
N GLY A 238 2.86 -27.75 -5.80
CA GLY A 238 1.51 -27.36 -5.42
C GLY A 238 0.41 -28.23 -6.04
N GLY A 239 -0.81 -27.72 -6.06
CA GLY A 239 -1.92 -28.35 -6.76
C GLY A 239 -2.61 -29.47 -6.00
N GLU A 240 -2.43 -29.52 -4.67
CA GLU A 240 -3.09 -30.52 -3.80
C GLU A 240 -4.62 -30.47 -3.89
N ASN A 241 -5.16 -29.28 -4.19
CA ASN A 241 -6.60 -29.05 -4.36
C ASN A 241 -7.05 -29.01 -5.83
N LEU A 242 -6.16 -29.37 -6.75
CA LEU A 242 -6.45 -29.39 -8.18
C LEU A 242 -6.71 -30.82 -8.66
N THR A 243 -7.61 -30.91 -9.63
CA THR A 243 -7.93 -32.15 -10.35
C THR A 243 -7.77 -31.89 -11.84
N TYR A 244 -7.40 -32.92 -12.59
CA TYR A 244 -7.32 -32.83 -14.04
C TYR A 244 -8.27 -33.82 -14.73
N SER A 245 -8.66 -33.48 -15.95
CA SER A 245 -9.34 -34.37 -16.87
C SER A 245 -8.87 -34.12 -18.29
N GLN A 246 -9.08 -35.11 -19.15
CA GLN A 246 -8.70 -35.05 -20.55
C GLN A 246 -9.85 -35.53 -21.43
N SER A 247 -10.02 -34.92 -22.60
CA SER A 247 -11.03 -35.34 -23.56
C SER A 247 -10.53 -35.24 -25.00
N THR A 248 -11.12 -36.05 -25.87
CA THR A 248 -10.83 -36.08 -27.31
C THR A 248 -11.95 -35.36 -28.07
N PRO A 249 -11.70 -34.18 -28.66
CA PRO A 249 -12.73 -33.48 -29.41
C PRO A 249 -12.98 -34.15 -30.77
N GLY A 250 -14.23 -34.55 -31.01
CA GLY A 250 -14.76 -34.85 -32.35
C GLY A 250 -13.98 -35.89 -33.18
N GLY A 251 -13.44 -36.95 -32.55
CA GLY A 251 -12.67 -37.98 -33.27
C GLY A 251 -11.31 -37.51 -33.81
N SER A 252 -10.85 -36.33 -33.42
CA SER A 252 -9.54 -35.82 -33.80
C SER A 252 -8.40 -36.47 -33.01
N SER A 253 -7.18 -36.31 -33.51
CA SER A 253 -5.94 -36.59 -32.78
C SER A 253 -5.57 -35.46 -31.81
N ASN A 254 -6.48 -34.59 -31.39
CA ASN A 254 -6.18 -33.57 -30.40
C ASN A 254 -6.63 -34.02 -29.00
N ARG A 255 -6.06 -33.41 -27.96
CA ARG A 255 -6.53 -33.59 -26.57
C ARG A 255 -6.81 -32.23 -25.96
N ILE A 256 -7.91 -32.13 -25.24
CA ILE A 256 -8.18 -30.99 -24.37
C ILE A 256 -7.82 -31.43 -22.96
N ILE A 257 -6.89 -30.72 -22.34
CA ILE A 257 -6.53 -30.90 -20.95
C ILE A 257 -7.24 -29.81 -20.16
N LYS A 258 -7.87 -30.21 -19.05
CA LYS A 258 -8.56 -29.31 -18.14
C LYS A 258 -8.07 -29.58 -16.73
N ILE A 259 -7.63 -28.55 -16.04
CA ILE A 259 -7.16 -28.61 -14.65
C ILE A 259 -7.96 -27.59 -13.85
N GLN A 260 -8.57 -28.02 -12.76
CA GLN A 260 -9.49 -27.19 -11.99
C GLN A 260 -9.48 -27.51 -10.50
N GLY A 261 -9.80 -26.52 -9.69
CA GLY A 261 -9.87 -26.62 -8.23
C GLY A 261 -9.65 -25.26 -7.60
N SER A 262 -9.25 -25.22 -6.33
CA SER A 262 -8.93 -23.99 -5.62
C SER A 262 -7.42 -23.79 -5.48
N MET A 263 -6.99 -22.54 -5.33
CA MET A 263 -5.61 -22.17 -5.01
C MET A 263 -5.60 -21.16 -3.87
N SER A 264 -4.63 -21.26 -2.97
CA SER A 264 -4.39 -20.26 -1.92
C SER A 264 -3.62 -19.05 -2.47
N ALA A 265 -3.72 -17.91 -1.78
CA ALA A 265 -2.93 -16.73 -2.08
C ALA A 265 -1.43 -17.06 -2.08
N CYS A 266 -0.73 -16.64 -3.12
CA CYS A 266 0.68 -16.94 -3.40
C CYS A 266 1.04 -18.40 -3.54
N GLU A 267 0.06 -19.29 -3.69
CA GLU A 267 0.32 -20.64 -4.16
C GLU A 267 0.85 -20.60 -5.59
N ARG A 268 1.89 -21.40 -5.85
CA ARG A 268 2.46 -21.62 -7.17
C ARG A 268 2.27 -23.08 -7.54
N VAL A 269 1.66 -23.31 -8.71
CA VAL A 269 1.41 -24.63 -9.25
C VAL A 269 2.25 -24.82 -10.51
N ARG A 270 3.04 -25.89 -10.56
CA ARG A 270 3.83 -26.27 -11.74
C ARG A 270 3.39 -27.63 -12.24
N ILE A 271 3.02 -27.69 -13.51
CA ILE A 271 2.39 -28.87 -14.11
C ILE A 271 3.22 -29.30 -15.30
N ARG A 272 3.74 -30.52 -15.26
CA ARG A 272 4.39 -31.16 -16.40
C ARG A 272 3.36 -31.97 -17.16
N ILE A 273 3.36 -31.82 -18.49
CA ILE A 273 2.50 -32.56 -19.40
C ILE A 273 3.37 -33.24 -20.44
N ARG A 274 3.27 -34.58 -20.53
CA ARG A 274 4.00 -35.41 -21.49
C ARG A 274 3.04 -36.16 -22.40
N TRP A 275 3.35 -36.20 -23.69
CA TRP A 275 2.55 -36.97 -24.65
C TRP A 275 3.34 -37.39 -25.88
N ASN A 276 2.85 -38.43 -26.54
CA ASN A 276 3.41 -38.86 -27.81
C ASN A 276 2.75 -38.15 -28.99
N SER A 277 3.55 -37.79 -29.99
CA SER A 277 3.10 -37.17 -31.23
C SER A 277 3.82 -37.76 -32.44
N THR A 278 3.10 -37.88 -33.55
CA THR A 278 3.68 -38.24 -34.85
C THR A 278 4.15 -37.04 -35.66
N ASN A 279 3.92 -35.82 -35.18
CA ASN A 279 4.36 -34.61 -35.86
C ASN A 279 5.70 -34.14 -35.27
N THR A 280 6.60 -33.68 -36.13
CA THR A 280 7.89 -33.06 -35.77
C THR A 280 7.87 -31.53 -35.93
N GLY A 281 6.70 -30.94 -36.19
CA GLY A 281 6.52 -29.50 -36.34
C GLY A 281 6.77 -28.73 -35.05
N GLY A 282 7.24 -27.48 -35.19
CA GLY A 282 7.77 -26.67 -34.09
C GLY A 282 6.76 -26.26 -33.02
N VAL A 283 5.48 -26.04 -33.37
CA VAL A 283 4.43 -25.73 -32.39
C VAL A 283 3.88 -27.01 -31.77
N ILE A 284 3.97 -27.14 -30.45
CA ILE A 284 3.59 -28.35 -29.73
C ILE A 284 2.22 -28.29 -29.05
N THR A 285 1.79 -27.11 -28.60
CA THR A 285 0.47 -26.91 -27.96
C THR A 285 -0.38 -25.91 -28.72
N GLY A 286 -1.69 -25.94 -28.50
CA GLY A 286 -2.56 -24.80 -28.77
C GLY A 286 -2.41 -23.72 -27.69
N SER A 287 -3.26 -22.70 -27.72
CA SER A 287 -3.33 -21.70 -26.66
C SER A 287 -3.87 -22.31 -25.36
N TRP A 288 -3.29 -21.87 -24.24
CA TRP A 288 -3.71 -22.22 -22.89
C TRP A 288 -4.21 -20.98 -22.18
N SER A 289 -5.29 -21.12 -21.41
CA SER A 289 -5.90 -20.03 -20.66
C SER A 289 -6.22 -20.47 -19.24
N VAL A 290 -6.25 -19.50 -18.32
CA VAL A 290 -6.70 -19.72 -16.94
C VAL A 290 -7.89 -18.82 -16.68
N LYS A 291 -8.99 -19.42 -16.21
CA LYS A 291 -10.26 -18.72 -15.99
C LYS A 291 -10.81 -18.97 -14.59
N ASP A 292 -11.58 -18.03 -14.07
CA ASP A 292 -12.33 -18.18 -12.82
C ASP A 292 -13.63 -19.00 -12.99
N ALA A 293 -14.46 -19.05 -11.93
CA ALA A 293 -15.75 -19.73 -11.94
C ALA A 293 -16.76 -19.14 -12.94
N ASN A 294 -16.62 -17.86 -13.25
CA ASN A 294 -17.48 -17.12 -14.18
C ASN A 294 -16.99 -17.23 -15.63
N GLY A 295 -15.82 -17.85 -15.85
CA GLY A 295 -15.19 -17.95 -17.16
C GLY A 295 -14.42 -16.69 -17.58
N VAL A 296 -14.17 -15.76 -16.65
CA VAL A 296 -13.32 -14.59 -16.85
C VAL A 296 -11.86 -15.03 -16.80
N GLU A 297 -11.06 -14.55 -17.75
CA GLU A 297 -9.63 -14.82 -17.80
C GLU A 297 -8.89 -14.05 -16.70
N ILE A 298 -8.10 -14.74 -15.89
CA ILE A 298 -7.43 -14.18 -14.70
C ILE A 298 -5.92 -13.94 -14.89
N ALA A 299 -5.37 -14.46 -15.99
CA ALA A 299 -3.99 -14.25 -16.40
C ALA A 299 -3.92 -14.30 -17.92
N PRO A 300 -2.98 -13.59 -18.58
CA PRO A 300 -2.81 -13.66 -20.02
C PRO A 300 -2.63 -15.10 -20.51
N SER A 301 -3.38 -15.48 -21.55
CA SER A 301 -3.23 -16.78 -22.19
C SER A 301 -1.82 -17.01 -22.73
N VAL A 302 -1.31 -18.22 -22.54
CA VAL A 302 -0.06 -18.69 -23.14
C VAL A 302 -0.38 -19.16 -24.57
N ALA A 303 0.28 -18.57 -25.56
CA ALA A 303 0.16 -18.99 -26.95
C ALA A 303 0.73 -20.41 -27.17
N GLY A 304 0.53 -20.96 -28.36
CA GLY A 304 1.09 -22.28 -28.69
C GLY A 304 2.61 -22.30 -28.51
N LEU A 305 3.10 -23.22 -27.67
CA LEU A 305 4.51 -23.31 -27.33
C LEU A 305 5.33 -23.90 -28.48
N THR A 306 6.56 -23.41 -28.65
CA THR A 306 7.52 -23.90 -29.63
C THR A 306 8.85 -24.21 -28.95
N CYS A 307 9.56 -25.25 -29.39
CA CYS A 307 10.97 -25.40 -29.02
C CYS A 307 11.82 -24.43 -29.84
N GLU A 308 12.87 -23.90 -29.20
CA GLU A 308 13.95 -23.18 -29.88
C GLU A 308 14.85 -24.12 -30.69
#